data_AF-A0A839HF34-F1
#
_entry.id   AF-A0A839HF34-F1
#
_cell.length_a   1.000
_cell.length_b   1.000
_cell.length_c   1.000
_cell.angle_alpha   90.00
_cell.angle_beta   90.00
_cell.angle_gamma   90.00
#
_symmetry.space_group_name_H-M   'P 1'
#
loop_
_entity.id
_entity.type
_entity.pdbx_description
1 polymer ?
#
loop_
_entity_poly.entity_id
_entity_poly.type
_entity_poly.pdbx_seq_one_letter_code
_entity_poly.pdbx_strand_id
1 'polypeptide(L)'
;QGEFPLSQLVERLTAALDIEKVTKKFFKQFDEERLAFVELIDGIPNERERRWLASVLMNRLMFIWFLQCKLLLDKGNSRYLLDKLAASGRRGQDLFYSEFLQALFFEGFAKPAYERSAATQALIGDIVFLNGGLFLQHSLELQYGASIRIPDLAFANLFKLFGSYSWHLDD
;
A
#
# COMPACT_ATOMS: atom_id res chain seq x y z
N GLN A 1 -22.02 0.64 41.96
CA GLN A 1 -22.97 0.75 40.84
C GLN A 1 -22.35 1.73 39.86
N GLY A 2 -21.87 1.24 38.71
CA GLY A 2 -21.12 2.05 37.75
C GLY A 2 -22.07 2.68 36.74
N GLU A 3 -22.49 3.92 36.99
CA GLU A 3 -23.09 4.74 35.96
C GLU A 3 -21.97 5.30 35.07
N PHE A 4 -21.83 4.75 33.87
CA PHE A 4 -21.07 5.43 32.83
C PHE A 4 -21.80 6.74 32.47
N PRO A 5 -21.15 7.92 32.50
CA PRO A 5 -21.79 9.18 32.19
C PRO A 5 -22.39 9.12 30.77
N LEU A 6 -23.68 9.44 30.63
CA LEU A 6 -24.38 9.52 29.33
C LEU A 6 -23.62 10.35 28.29
N SER A 7 -22.84 11.35 28.73
CA SER A 7 -21.95 12.15 27.87
C SER A 7 -20.86 11.31 27.20
N GLN A 8 -20.20 10.41 27.93
CA GLN A 8 -19.15 9.53 27.37
C GLN A 8 -19.73 8.53 26.37
N LEU A 9 -20.97 8.06 26.61
CA LEU A 9 -21.66 7.17 25.67
C LEU A 9 -22.00 7.91 24.37
N VAL A 10 -22.52 9.14 24.47
CA VAL A 10 -22.84 9.98 23.31
C VAL A 10 -21.57 10.39 22.54
N GLU A 11 -20.47 10.71 23.21
CA GLU A 11 -19.17 10.99 22.58
C GLU A 11 -18.65 9.77 21.79
N ARG A 12 -18.68 8.57 22.39
CA ARG A 12 -18.26 7.34 21.71
C ARG A 12 -19.15 6.98 20.52
N LEU A 13 -20.47 7.16 20.65
CA LEU A 13 -21.41 6.95 19.53
C LEU A 13 -21.17 7.95 18.40
N THR A 14 -20.92 9.22 18.73
CA THR A 14 -20.63 10.26 17.73
C THR A 14 -19.30 10.00 17.02
N ALA A 15 -18.26 9.63 17.78
CA ALA A 15 -16.96 9.25 17.22
C ALA A 15 -17.07 8.03 16.29
N ALA A 16 -17.80 6.99 16.71
CA ALA A 16 -18.02 5.80 15.87
C ALA A 16 -18.78 6.14 14.57
N LEU A 17 -19.80 7.00 14.62
CA LEU A 17 -20.53 7.47 13.43
C LEU A 17 -19.65 8.31 12.50
N ASP A 18 -18.76 9.14 13.06
CA ASP A 18 -17.84 9.94 12.27
C ASP A 18 -16.75 9.09 11.61
N ILE A 19 -16.23 8.08 12.32
CA ILE A 19 -15.34 7.06 11.74
C ILE A 19 -16.04 6.33 10.59
N GLU A 20 -17.30 5.94 10.75
CA GLU A 20 -18.06 5.25 9.70
C GLU A 20 -18.22 6.12 8.45
N LYS A 21 -18.56 7.41 8.61
CA LYS A 21 -18.67 8.36 7.49
C LYS A 21 -17.34 8.56 6.78
N VAL A 22 -16.25 8.75 7.52
CA VAL A 22 -14.90 8.90 6.98
C VAL A 22 -14.49 7.64 6.23
N THR A 23 -14.76 6.46 6.79
CA THR A 23 -14.47 5.17 6.17
C THR A 23 -15.23 4.98 4.86
N LYS A 24 -16.53 5.27 4.84
CA LYS A 24 -17.34 5.22 3.61
C LYS A 24 -16.83 6.18 2.53
N LYS A 25 -16.45 7.40 2.93
CA LYS A 25 -15.87 8.40 2.03
C LYS A 25 -14.53 7.91 1.46
N PHE A 26 -13.68 7.34 2.30
CA PHE A 26 -12.41 6.75 1.89
C PHE A 26 -12.62 5.66 0.83
N PHE A 27 -13.47 4.67 1.11
CA PHE A 27 -13.70 3.57 0.15
C PHE A 27 -14.28 4.05 -1.17
N LYS A 28 -15.16 5.07 -1.15
CA LYS A 28 -15.66 5.70 -2.37
C LYS A 28 -14.51 6.31 -3.19
N GLN A 29 -13.66 7.11 -2.56
CA GLN A 29 -12.51 7.73 -3.26
C GLN A 29 -11.45 6.71 -3.67
N PHE A 30 -11.26 5.66 -2.88
CA PHE A 30 -10.37 4.56 -3.19
C PHE A 30 -10.84 3.79 -4.44
N ASP A 31 -12.15 3.59 -4.59
CA ASP A 31 -12.73 3.00 -5.79
C ASP A 31 -12.59 3.93 -7.02
N GLU A 32 -12.72 5.25 -6.84
CA GLU A 32 -12.47 6.25 -7.89
C GLU A 32 -11.00 6.24 -8.33
N GLU A 33 -10.06 6.25 -7.39
CA GLU A 33 -8.62 6.11 -7.66
C GLU A 33 -8.31 4.76 -8.30
N ARG A 34 -9.02 3.68 -7.95
CA ARG A 34 -8.84 2.37 -8.62
C ARG A 34 -9.16 2.44 -10.10
N LEU A 35 -10.22 3.15 -10.48
CA LEU A 35 -10.56 3.33 -11.90
C LEU A 35 -9.44 4.09 -12.63
N ALA A 36 -8.92 5.17 -12.05
CA ALA A 36 -7.80 5.90 -12.62
C ALA A 36 -6.51 5.05 -12.68
N PHE A 37 -6.24 4.24 -11.65
CA PHE A 37 -5.07 3.38 -11.58
C PHE A 37 -5.10 2.31 -12.67
N VAL A 38 -6.26 1.75 -12.99
CA VAL A 38 -6.43 0.73 -14.04
C VAL A 38 -6.02 1.26 -15.42
N GLU A 39 -6.34 2.52 -15.73
CA GLU A 39 -5.98 3.16 -16.99
C GLU A 39 -4.47 3.41 -17.12
N LEU A 40 -3.74 3.40 -16.00
CA LEU A 40 -2.28 3.57 -15.96
C LEU A 40 -1.52 2.24 -16.01
N ILE A 41 -2.21 1.10 -15.99
CA ILE A 41 -1.57 -0.22 -16.14
C ILE A 41 -1.47 -0.54 -17.63
N ASP A 42 -0.25 -0.72 -18.10
CA ASP A 42 0.05 -1.25 -19.43
C ASP A 42 0.69 -2.65 -19.34
N GLY A 43 0.71 -3.38 -20.45
CA GLY A 43 1.30 -4.72 -20.57
C GLY A 43 0.37 -5.88 -20.26
N ILE A 44 -0.91 -5.60 -19.97
CA ILE A 44 -1.97 -6.61 -19.79
C ILE A 44 -3.10 -6.30 -20.79
N PRO A 45 -3.40 -7.19 -21.76
CA PRO A 45 -4.40 -6.90 -22.79
C PRO A 45 -5.84 -6.92 -22.25
N ASN A 46 -6.13 -7.81 -21.29
CA ASN A 46 -7.47 -7.99 -20.75
C ASN A 46 -7.75 -6.93 -19.66
N GLU A 47 -8.77 -6.11 -19.89
CA GLU A 47 -9.19 -5.06 -18.97
C GLU A 47 -9.64 -5.60 -17.60
N ARG A 48 -10.29 -6.78 -17.55
CA ARG A 48 -10.67 -7.40 -16.28
C ARG A 48 -9.45 -7.82 -15.46
N GLU A 49 -8.40 -8.30 -16.12
CA GLU A 49 -7.13 -8.63 -15.48
C GLU A 49 -6.41 -7.38 -14.98
N ARG A 50 -6.42 -6.27 -15.75
CA ARG A 50 -5.92 -4.97 -15.26
C ARG A 50 -6.64 -4.52 -14.00
N ARG A 51 -7.98 -4.57 -13.98
CA ARG A 51 -8.79 -4.27 -12.78
C ARG A 51 -8.43 -5.12 -11.58
N TRP A 52 -8.19 -6.42 -11.81
CA TRP A 52 -7.80 -7.34 -10.76
C TRP A 52 -6.40 -6.99 -10.23
N LEU A 53 -5.41 -6.82 -11.11
CA LEU A 53 -4.07 -6.42 -10.70
C LEU A 53 -4.08 -5.10 -9.91
N ALA A 54 -4.80 -4.08 -10.39
CA ALA A 54 -4.95 -2.81 -9.68
C ALA A 54 -5.50 -3.02 -8.26
N SER A 55 -6.54 -3.84 -8.10
CA SER A 55 -7.11 -4.15 -6.78
C SER A 55 -6.08 -4.82 -5.86
N VAL A 56 -5.31 -5.77 -6.39
CA VAL A 56 -4.25 -6.46 -5.62
C VAL A 56 -3.17 -5.47 -5.18
N LEU A 57 -2.67 -4.65 -6.10
CA LEU A 57 -1.60 -3.69 -5.81
C LEU A 57 -2.06 -2.61 -4.84
N MET A 58 -3.25 -2.05 -5.02
CA MET A 58 -3.77 -1.01 -4.13
C MET A 58 -4.03 -1.55 -2.72
N ASN A 59 -4.53 -2.78 -2.58
CA ASN A 59 -4.70 -3.42 -1.27
C ASN A 59 -3.35 -3.69 -0.58
N ARG A 60 -2.33 -4.14 -1.33
CA ARG A 60 -0.96 -4.27 -0.82
C ARG A 60 -0.41 -2.94 -0.33
N LEU A 61 -0.57 -1.89 -1.12
CA LEU A 61 -0.07 -0.55 -0.78
C LEU A 61 -0.82 0.05 0.40
N MET A 62 -2.13 -0.18 0.51
CA MET A 62 -2.93 0.18 1.67
C MET A 62 -2.37 -0.48 2.94
N PHE A 63 -2.08 -1.78 2.88
CA PHE A 63 -1.50 -2.50 4.02
C PHE A 63 -0.10 -1.98 4.39
N ILE A 64 0.76 -1.70 3.40
CA ILE A 64 2.10 -1.14 3.66
C ILE A 64 1.99 0.28 4.24
N TRP A 65 1.05 1.07 3.74
CA TRP A 65 0.76 2.38 4.30
C TRP A 65 0.35 2.28 5.78
N PHE A 66 -0.49 1.30 6.12
CA PHE A 66 -0.83 1.02 7.52
C PHE A 66 0.41 0.65 8.36
N LEU A 67 1.31 -0.19 7.84
CA LEU A 67 2.55 -0.54 8.55
C LEU A 67 3.45 0.66 8.80
N GLN A 68 3.64 1.58 7.83
CA GLN A 68 4.44 2.80 8.08
C GLN A 68 3.78 3.73 9.09
N CYS A 69 2.44 3.81 9.11
CA CYS A 69 1.73 4.61 10.12
C CYS A 69 1.95 4.07 11.55
N LYS A 70 2.13 2.74 11.69
CA LYS A 70 2.51 2.08 12.95
C LYS A 70 4.03 2.05 13.19
N LEU A 71 4.83 2.73 12.36
CA LEU A 71 6.30 2.80 12.45
C LEU A 71 6.98 1.43 12.37
N LEU A 72 6.39 0.48 11.63
CA LEU A 72 6.89 -0.89 11.50
C LEU A 72 7.81 -1.11 10.30
N LEU A 73 8.09 -0.06 9.51
CA LEU A 73 8.94 -0.13 8.32
C LEU A 73 10.22 0.67 8.50
N ASP A 74 11.34 0.07 8.10
CA ASP A 74 12.65 0.71 7.95
C ASP A 74 13.01 1.68 9.08
N LYS A 75 13.28 1.11 10.27
CA LYS A 75 13.65 1.87 11.48
C LYS A 75 12.62 2.92 11.91
N GLY A 76 11.33 2.66 11.64
CA GLY A 76 10.24 3.55 12.02
C GLY A 76 9.99 4.70 11.05
N ASN A 77 10.27 4.50 9.76
CA ASN A 77 10.00 5.51 8.75
C ASN A 77 8.48 5.66 8.50
N SER A 78 7.89 6.75 8.99
CA SER A 78 6.48 7.12 8.81
C SER A 78 6.13 7.57 7.39
N ARG A 79 7.13 7.85 6.55
CA ARG A 79 7.00 8.31 5.16
C ARG A 79 7.58 7.30 4.16
N TYR A 80 7.76 6.04 4.58
CA TYR A 80 8.47 5.00 3.83
C TYR A 80 8.11 4.93 2.34
N LEU A 81 6.83 4.79 1.98
CA LEU A 81 6.42 4.69 0.57
C LEU A 81 6.72 5.96 -0.24
N LEU A 82 6.57 7.15 0.36
CA LEU A 82 6.85 8.43 -0.28
C LEU A 82 8.35 8.61 -0.52
N ASP A 83 9.17 8.27 0.47
CA ASP A 83 10.62 8.38 0.38
C ASP A 83 11.20 7.41 -0.67
N LYS A 84 10.64 6.19 -0.73
CA LYS A 84 11.03 5.18 -1.72
C LYS A 84 10.55 5.52 -3.12
N LEU A 85 9.38 6.15 -3.26
CA LEU A 85 8.91 6.70 -4.54
C LEU A 85 9.86 7.79 -5.05
N ALA A 86 10.21 8.75 -4.19
CA ALA A 86 11.17 9.79 -4.54
C ALA A 86 12.56 9.21 -4.85
N ALA A 87 13.00 8.17 -4.14
CA ALA A 87 14.27 7.49 -4.39
C ALA A 87 14.28 6.75 -5.72
N SER A 88 13.18 6.10 -6.11
CA SER A 88 13.04 5.46 -7.42
C SER A 88 13.09 6.49 -8.55
N GLY A 89 12.37 7.60 -8.43
CA GLY A 89 12.42 8.69 -9.41
C GLY A 89 13.81 9.31 -9.61
N ARG A 90 14.67 9.27 -8.57
CA ARG A 90 16.09 9.67 -8.70
C ARG A 90 16.95 8.67 -9.47
N ARG A 91 16.58 7.39 -9.51
CA ARG A 91 17.29 6.35 -10.29
C ARG A 91 16.85 6.30 -11.74
N GLY A 92 15.58 6.62 -12.01
CA GLY A 92 15.02 6.63 -13.35
C GLY A 92 13.50 6.77 -13.33
N GLN A 93 12.93 6.91 -14.51
CA GLN A 93 11.49 7.04 -14.69
C GLN A 93 10.78 5.68 -14.50
N ASP A 94 9.65 5.71 -13.79
CA ASP A 94 8.72 4.58 -13.65
C ASP A 94 9.34 3.30 -13.05
N LEU A 95 10.34 3.48 -12.19
CA LEU A 95 11.06 2.37 -11.52
C LEU A 95 10.44 1.98 -10.18
N PHE A 96 9.42 2.69 -9.69
CA PHE A 96 8.83 2.37 -8.40
C PHE A 96 8.17 0.99 -8.38
N TYR A 97 7.42 0.64 -9.42
CA TYR A 97 6.84 -0.70 -9.53
C TYR A 97 7.91 -1.75 -9.86
N SER A 98 8.62 -1.57 -10.97
CA SER A 98 9.46 -2.60 -11.58
C SER A 98 10.70 -2.97 -10.76
N GLU A 99 11.21 -2.05 -9.94
CA GLU A 99 12.33 -2.35 -9.03
C GLU A 99 11.86 -2.44 -7.58
N PHE A 100 11.35 -1.34 -7.05
CA PHE A 100 11.16 -1.22 -5.61
C PHE A 100 10.02 -2.09 -5.08
N LEU A 101 8.82 -2.00 -5.66
CA LEU A 101 7.68 -2.78 -5.18
C LEU A 101 7.86 -4.28 -5.40
N GLN A 102 8.43 -4.68 -6.54
CA GLN A 102 8.79 -6.08 -6.81
C GLN A 102 9.74 -6.62 -5.72
N ALA A 103 10.82 -5.90 -5.41
CA ALA A 103 11.75 -6.27 -4.36
C ALA A 103 11.08 -6.27 -2.97
N LEU A 104 10.25 -5.27 -2.67
CA LEU A 104 9.56 -5.19 -1.39
C LEU A 104 8.58 -6.36 -1.18
N PHE A 105 7.78 -6.70 -2.18
CA PHE A 105 6.78 -7.76 -2.06
C PHE A 105 7.44 -9.14 -2.01
N PHE A 106 8.30 -9.44 -2.99
CA PHE A 106 8.75 -10.81 -3.25
C PHE A 106 10.08 -11.17 -2.58
N GLU A 107 10.81 -10.18 -2.09
CA GLU A 107 12.02 -10.41 -1.29
C GLU A 107 11.86 -9.90 0.15
N GLY A 108 11.31 -8.70 0.33
CA GLY A 108 11.07 -8.11 1.65
C GLY A 108 10.06 -8.91 2.46
N PHE A 109 8.79 -8.86 2.08
CA PHE A 109 7.72 -9.48 2.85
C PHE A 109 7.63 -11.00 2.67
N ALA A 110 8.19 -11.54 1.59
CA ALA A 110 8.11 -12.96 1.27
C ALA A 110 9.34 -13.81 1.65
N LYS A 111 10.45 -13.20 2.11
CA LYS A 111 11.63 -13.93 2.58
C LYS A 111 12.18 -13.43 3.91
N PRO A 112 12.75 -14.31 4.77
CA PRO A 112 13.51 -13.91 5.93
C PRO A 112 14.71 -13.02 5.58
N ALA A 113 15.10 -12.11 6.48
CA ALA A 113 16.18 -11.15 6.23
C ALA A 113 17.52 -11.80 5.84
N TYR A 114 17.85 -12.97 6.40
CA TYR A 114 19.09 -13.69 6.12
C TYR A 114 19.15 -14.30 4.71
N GLU A 115 18.02 -14.39 4.00
CA GLU A 115 17.94 -14.92 2.62
C GLU A 115 17.96 -13.80 1.56
N ARG A 116 17.90 -12.54 1.99
CA ARG A 116 17.81 -11.39 1.09
C ARG A 116 19.19 -10.96 0.62
N SER A 117 19.32 -10.67 -0.68
CA SER A 117 20.55 -10.13 -1.26
C SER A 117 20.90 -8.75 -0.67
N ALA A 118 22.18 -8.37 -0.71
CA ALA A 118 22.62 -7.03 -0.29
C ALA A 118 21.97 -5.92 -1.14
N ALA A 119 21.75 -6.16 -2.43
CA ALA A 119 21.08 -5.22 -3.32
C ALA A 119 19.62 -4.99 -2.91
N THR A 120 18.89 -6.07 -2.57
CA THR A 120 17.53 -5.99 -2.03
C THR A 120 17.52 -5.18 -0.75
N GLN A 121 18.41 -5.48 0.21
CA GLN A 121 18.46 -4.78 1.50
C GLN A 121 18.75 -3.29 1.33
N ALA A 122 19.66 -2.92 0.42
CA ALA A 122 19.93 -1.52 0.09
C ALA A 122 18.71 -0.81 -0.50
N LEU A 123 17.92 -1.53 -1.31
CA LEU A 123 16.73 -0.99 -1.97
C LEU A 123 15.57 -0.80 -0.98
N ILE A 124 15.26 -1.82 -0.17
CA ILE A 124 14.06 -1.84 0.67
C ILE A 124 14.29 -1.38 2.12
N GLY A 125 15.54 -1.44 2.61
CA GLY A 125 15.84 -1.14 4.02
C GLY A 125 15.51 -2.29 4.98
N ASP A 126 15.29 -1.96 6.24
CA ASP A 126 14.98 -2.96 7.27
C ASP A 126 13.48 -3.28 7.28
N ILE A 127 13.13 -4.47 6.81
CA ILE A 127 11.74 -4.88 6.57
C ILE A 127 11.45 -6.22 7.24
N VAL A 128 10.35 -6.29 7.97
CA VAL A 128 9.87 -7.52 8.60
C VAL A 128 9.43 -8.56 7.56
N PHE A 129 9.66 -9.82 7.87
CA PHE A 129 9.16 -10.93 7.06
C PHE A 129 7.71 -11.25 7.46
N LEU A 130 6.83 -11.41 6.47
CA LEU A 130 5.38 -11.63 6.68
C LEU A 130 4.88 -12.99 6.15
N ASN A 131 5.76 -13.98 5.97
CA ASN A 131 5.40 -15.33 5.50
C ASN A 131 4.59 -15.36 4.19
N GLY A 132 4.81 -14.38 3.31
CA GLY A 132 4.25 -14.39 1.96
C GLY A 132 2.81 -13.91 1.86
N GLY A 133 1.85 -14.29 2.71
CA GLY A 133 0.43 -13.88 2.70
C GLY A 133 -0.08 -13.02 1.52
N LEU A 134 -0.44 -11.76 1.79
CA LEU A 134 -0.92 -10.78 0.80
C LEU A 134 0.12 -10.46 -0.30
N PHE A 135 1.39 -10.77 -0.08
CA PHE A 135 2.54 -10.36 -0.88
C PHE A 135 3.13 -11.48 -1.75
N LEU A 136 2.52 -12.67 -1.79
CA LEU A 136 2.90 -13.73 -2.74
C LEU A 136 2.65 -13.28 -4.17
N GLN A 137 3.45 -13.77 -5.12
CA GLN A 137 3.25 -13.44 -6.53
C GLN A 137 1.84 -13.83 -6.97
N HIS A 138 1.11 -12.86 -7.52
CA HIS A 138 -0.21 -13.09 -8.10
C HIS A 138 -0.08 -13.79 -9.45
N SER A 139 -1.09 -14.56 -9.86
CA SER A 139 -1.08 -15.26 -11.16
C SER A 139 -0.82 -14.32 -12.33
N LEU A 140 -1.38 -13.12 -12.30
CA LEU A 140 -1.15 -12.08 -13.30
C LEU A 140 0.28 -11.53 -13.29
N GLU A 141 0.94 -11.47 -12.13
CA GLU A 141 2.34 -11.04 -12.02
C GLU A 141 3.28 -12.14 -12.54
N LEU A 142 2.93 -13.41 -12.36
CA LEU A 142 3.63 -14.54 -12.99
C LEU A 142 3.43 -14.55 -14.51
N GLN A 143 2.20 -14.30 -14.96
CA GLN A 143 1.83 -14.37 -16.37
C GLN A 143 2.38 -13.19 -17.19
N TYR A 144 2.31 -11.98 -16.65
CA TYR A 144 2.63 -10.74 -17.39
C TYR A 144 3.82 -9.98 -16.83
N GLY A 145 4.48 -10.43 -15.76
CA GLY A 145 5.44 -9.64 -14.97
C GLY A 145 6.42 -8.78 -15.77
N ALA A 146 7.08 -9.35 -16.77
CA ALA A 146 8.04 -8.62 -17.62
C ALA A 146 7.41 -7.55 -18.52
N SER A 147 6.11 -7.64 -18.81
CA SER A 147 5.35 -6.73 -19.65
C SER A 147 4.64 -5.64 -18.85
N ILE A 148 4.32 -5.87 -17.57
CA ILE A 148 3.58 -4.90 -16.75
C ILE A 148 4.38 -3.59 -16.63
N ARG A 149 3.75 -2.48 -16.98
CA ARG A 149 4.28 -1.12 -16.79
C ARG A 149 3.25 -0.30 -16.04
N ILE A 150 3.68 0.38 -14.98
CA ILE A 150 2.83 1.24 -14.17
C ILE A 150 3.66 2.49 -13.85
N PRO A 151 3.24 3.68 -14.30
CA PRO A 151 4.00 4.90 -14.09
C PRO A 151 4.02 5.32 -12.62
N ASP A 152 5.10 6.00 -12.21
CA ASP A 152 5.28 6.49 -10.84
C ASP A 152 4.12 7.41 -10.40
N LEU A 153 3.49 8.10 -11.36
CA LEU A 153 2.31 8.94 -11.15
C LEU A 153 1.12 8.17 -10.55
N ALA A 154 0.91 6.91 -10.91
CA ALA A 154 -0.18 6.09 -10.38
C ALA A 154 -0.06 5.96 -8.85
N PHE A 155 1.17 5.78 -8.37
CA PHE A 155 1.47 5.67 -6.95
C PHE A 155 1.43 7.03 -6.24
N ALA A 156 1.90 8.10 -6.90
CA ALA A 156 1.82 9.45 -6.36
C ALA A 156 0.36 9.88 -6.09
N ASN A 157 -0.56 9.59 -7.03
CA ASN A 157 -1.99 9.87 -6.87
C ASN A 157 -2.58 9.07 -5.71
N LEU A 158 -2.30 7.77 -5.65
CA LEU A 158 -2.77 6.91 -4.57
C LEU A 158 -2.26 7.34 -3.19
N PHE A 159 -0.98 7.71 -3.09
CA PHE A 159 -0.40 8.15 -1.81
C PHE A 159 -0.90 9.53 -1.37
N LYS A 160 -1.29 10.39 -2.33
CA LYS A 160 -2.00 11.63 -2.01
C LYS A 160 -3.36 11.33 -1.35
N LEU A 161 -4.09 10.33 -1.87
CA LEU A 161 -5.32 9.85 -1.22
C LEU A 161 -5.01 9.30 0.18
N PHE A 162 -4.03 8.40 0.32
CA PHE A 162 -3.72 7.82 1.63
C PHE A 162 -3.32 8.87 2.67
N GLY A 163 -2.54 9.87 2.26
CA GLY A 163 -2.12 10.98 3.12
C GLY A 163 -3.24 11.94 3.53
N SER A 164 -4.40 11.91 2.88
CA SER A 164 -5.55 12.75 3.26
C SER A 164 -6.44 12.14 4.36
N TYR A 165 -6.14 10.92 4.79
CA TYR A 165 -6.89 10.20 5.81
C TYR A 165 -6.01 9.88 7.01
N SER A 166 -6.62 9.86 8.20
CA SER A 166 -5.95 9.31 9.37
C SER A 166 -6.17 7.81 9.44
N TRP A 167 -5.08 7.08 9.67
CA TRP A 167 -5.06 5.62 9.76
C TRP A 167 -5.09 5.20 11.24
N HIS A 168 -6.08 5.70 11.98
CA HIS A 168 -6.40 5.19 13.31
C HIS A 168 -7.28 3.95 13.13
N LEU A 169 -6.67 2.78 13.14
CA LEU A 169 -7.34 1.60 13.67
C LEU A 169 -7.27 1.78 15.18
N ASP A 170 -8.38 2.22 15.78
CA ASP A 170 -8.53 2.32 17.24
C ASP A 170 -8.09 0.97 17.85
N ASP A 171 -7.23 1.06 18.87
CA ASP A 171 -6.78 -0.07 19.70
C ASP A 171 -7.92 -0.62 20.58
#